data_AF-A0A0Q6MMM8-F1
#
_entry.id   AF-A0A0Q6MMM8-F1
#
_cell.length_a   1.000
_cell.length_b   1.000
_cell.length_c   1.000
_cell.angle_alpha   90.00
_cell.angle_beta   90.00
_cell.angle_gamma   90.00
#
_symmetry.space_group_name_H-M   'P 1'
#
loop_
_entity.id
_entity.type
_entity.pdbx_description
1 polymer ?
#
loop_
_entity_poly.entity_id
_entity_poly.type
_entity_poly.pdbx_seq_one_letter_code
_entity_poly.pdbx_strand_id
1 'polypeptide(L)'
;MHATHTILIGAPRDLPGRGAKPAILQRSDEDFLPATLDDLRSAAGRGRLQALAAKARDSKGQLKLFQPIQRQFHIALTEAWCDTPGTPRVDPARVAGAGMVVRRLDAQGRAEGWMRSKGRVRGWLPLSRVGGPDRDPVAAQRLQLGLSGVADIDRQLAGIARLNDDSLLEEHVIAMYLAPPDVCGDAGKTLFYGIVPTISSELSEADAVFEAAPGVDFGPQSDAFRKHLVLALNGEAMALPFTGQPLSPGWFALSQAAGADATLARFVLLLRQLGTEFNLFDGGSEVAALKQALHGIALPLVRRGSEAQRHVQADDFLARAHAIVLQGGSVPGGAEMPSTWPALPAPVAAALRSALHAAMVARFAAMKGKQGRFDEPAARYVLRAFVRLKADGPCPSRIVWGEASEPFTIAPWYEGAGAAPVQIPLPDPGDKNLMNALKPNVAFVVPPSLQSLLGGATKDILDGKGTSSGLGLTWICGFNIPIITICAFLVLNIFLTLFNLVFGWLFFMKICLPFPKIPPK
;
A
#
# COMPACT_ATOMS: atom_id res chain seq x y z
N MET A 1 -4.97 42.78 33.89
CA MET A 1 -5.17 42.03 32.64
C MET A 1 -3.82 41.53 32.17
N HIS A 2 -3.53 40.23 32.27
CA HIS A 2 -2.34 39.67 31.63
C HIS A 2 -2.58 39.68 30.11
N ALA A 3 -1.84 40.52 29.38
CA ALA A 3 -1.88 40.52 27.93
C ALA A 3 -1.31 39.17 27.45
N THR A 4 -2.18 38.28 27.00
CA THR A 4 -1.75 37.01 26.42
C THR A 4 -1.30 37.28 25.00
N HIS A 5 0.02 37.36 24.81
CA HIS A 5 0.60 37.54 23.49
C HIS A 5 0.27 36.35 22.57
N THR A 6 0.09 36.64 21.29
CA THR A 6 0.00 35.61 20.24
C THR A 6 1.34 34.89 20.17
N ILE A 7 1.32 33.56 20.08
CA ILE A 7 2.53 32.75 19.96
C ILE A 7 2.56 32.19 18.55
N LEU A 8 3.72 32.28 17.91
CA LEU A 8 3.97 31.75 16.59
C LEU A 8 4.92 30.55 16.69
N ILE A 9 4.69 29.58 15.81
CA ILE A 9 5.54 28.41 15.63
C ILE A 9 5.92 28.36 14.15
N GLY A 10 7.20 28.30 13.87
CA GLY A 10 7.72 28.18 12.51
C GLY A 10 9.15 27.67 12.50
N ALA A 11 9.83 27.71 11.35
CA ALA A 11 11.26 27.43 11.32
C ALA A 11 12.02 28.40 12.25
N PRO A 12 13.19 27.99 12.78
CA PRO A 12 14.06 28.91 13.50
C PRO A 12 14.30 30.17 12.66
N ARG A 13 14.06 31.35 13.24
CA ARG A 13 13.96 32.62 12.48
C ARG A 13 15.22 33.00 11.71
N ASP A 14 16.36 32.43 12.11
CA ASP A 14 17.66 32.68 11.51
C ASP A 14 17.98 31.68 10.37
N LEU A 15 17.08 30.74 10.06
CA LEU A 15 17.16 29.88 8.88
C LEU A 15 16.48 30.60 7.70
N PRO A 16 17.24 31.12 6.73
CA PRO A 16 16.69 31.94 5.65
C PRO A 16 15.69 31.17 4.77
N GLY A 17 14.63 31.86 4.34
CA GLY A 17 13.68 31.37 3.32
C GLY A 17 12.62 30.38 3.80
N ARG A 18 12.50 30.15 5.12
CA ARG A 18 11.56 29.15 5.68
C ARG A 18 10.31 29.72 6.37
N GLY A 19 10.31 31.01 6.73
CA GLY A 19 9.14 31.72 7.26
C GLY A 19 8.48 30.99 8.44
N ALA A 20 7.14 31.03 8.50
CA ALA A 20 6.35 30.37 9.53
C ALA A 20 6.19 28.84 9.33
N LYS A 21 6.77 28.27 8.28
CA LYS A 21 6.70 26.82 7.99
C LYS A 21 7.82 26.06 8.71
N PRO A 22 7.59 24.82 9.15
CA PRO A 22 8.63 24.02 9.78
C PRO A 22 9.80 23.76 8.81
N ALA A 23 11.03 23.76 9.34
CA ALA A 23 12.20 23.37 8.57
C ALA A 23 12.31 21.84 8.57
N ILE A 24 12.47 21.23 7.40
CA ILE A 24 12.72 19.80 7.22
C ILE A 24 14.15 19.65 6.72
N LEU A 25 14.99 19.00 7.53
CA LEU A 25 16.35 18.64 7.20
C LEU A 25 16.40 17.22 6.65
N GLN A 26 17.38 16.94 5.79
CA GLN A 26 17.73 15.62 5.28
C GLN A 26 19.14 15.26 5.74
N ARG A 27 19.29 14.06 6.32
CA ARG A 27 20.52 13.57 6.94
C ARG A 27 20.82 12.16 6.47
N SER A 28 22.09 11.83 6.31
CA SER A 28 22.55 10.52 5.84
C SER A 28 23.55 9.85 6.79
N ASP A 29 23.95 10.54 7.84
CA ASP A 29 24.89 10.09 8.86
C ASP A 29 24.16 9.41 10.03
N GLU A 30 24.85 8.52 10.76
CA GLU A 30 24.26 7.72 11.85
C GLU A 30 24.06 8.54 13.13
N ASP A 31 24.96 9.50 13.43
CA ASP A 31 24.90 10.38 14.63
C ASP A 31 24.28 11.75 14.34
N PHE A 32 23.25 11.77 13.49
CA PHE A 32 22.74 13.01 12.94
C PHE A 32 22.10 13.95 13.98
N LEU A 33 21.58 13.41 15.07
CA LEU A 33 20.85 14.18 16.06
C LEU A 33 21.77 15.03 16.96
N PRO A 34 22.80 14.46 17.63
CA PRO A 34 23.79 15.26 18.37
C PRO A 34 24.40 16.39 17.53
N ALA A 35 24.79 16.10 16.29
CA ALA A 35 25.35 17.09 15.37
C ALA A 35 24.35 18.21 15.04
N THR A 36 23.06 17.88 14.84
CA THR A 36 22.01 18.89 14.63
C THR A 36 21.86 19.80 15.85
N LEU A 37 21.88 19.23 17.06
CA LEU A 37 21.72 20.00 18.30
C LEU A 37 22.92 20.92 18.55
N ASP A 38 24.13 20.48 18.24
CA ASP A 38 25.33 21.30 18.32
C ASP A 38 25.28 22.48 17.33
N ASP A 39 24.92 22.21 16.08
CA ASP A 39 24.77 23.24 15.05
C ASP A 39 23.68 24.27 15.40
N LEU A 40 22.64 23.90 16.14
CA LEU A 40 21.57 24.81 16.56
C LEU A 40 22.06 25.91 17.52
N ARG A 41 23.14 25.68 18.28
CA ARG A 41 23.65 26.61 19.30
C ARG A 41 24.07 27.96 18.69
N SER A 42 24.78 27.93 17.56
CA SER A 42 25.39 29.13 16.97
C SER A 42 24.70 29.58 15.67
N ALA A 43 24.79 30.88 15.34
CA ALA A 43 24.28 31.40 14.08
C ALA A 43 24.96 30.75 12.86
N ALA A 44 26.27 30.50 12.95
CA ALA A 44 27.03 29.83 11.89
C ALA A 44 26.59 28.37 11.69
N GLY A 45 26.34 27.63 12.77
CA GLY A 45 25.79 26.28 12.71
C GLY A 45 24.38 26.24 12.12
N ARG A 46 23.50 27.18 12.50
CA ARG A 46 22.19 27.34 11.85
C ARG A 46 22.29 27.62 10.34
N GLY A 47 23.32 28.35 9.91
CA GLY A 47 23.66 28.51 8.49
C GLY A 47 24.02 27.17 7.81
N ARG A 48 24.80 26.30 8.47
CA ARG A 48 25.10 24.94 7.96
C ARG A 48 23.84 24.09 7.86
N LEU A 49 22.93 24.16 8.84
CA LEU A 49 21.65 23.44 8.79
C LEU A 49 20.80 23.85 7.60
N GLN A 50 20.90 25.10 7.12
CA GLN A 50 20.23 25.52 5.90
C GLN A 50 20.69 24.71 4.67
N ALA A 51 21.98 24.37 4.60
CA ALA A 51 22.51 23.54 3.52
C ALA A 51 21.92 22.13 3.53
N LEU A 52 21.61 21.61 4.72
CA LEU A 52 21.00 20.30 4.99
C LEU A 52 19.46 20.29 4.85
N ALA A 53 18.85 21.41 4.44
CA ALA A 53 17.46 21.44 4.05
C ALA A 53 17.14 20.33 3.03
N ALA A 54 16.05 19.58 3.24
CA ALA A 54 15.52 18.67 2.24
C ALA A 54 15.20 19.46 0.95
N LYS A 55 15.78 19.02 -0.18
CA LYS A 55 15.74 19.72 -1.48
C LYS A 55 15.34 18.84 -2.65
N ALA A 56 15.36 17.52 -2.48
CA ALA A 56 15.02 16.60 -3.56
C ALA A 56 13.60 16.86 -4.05
N ARG A 57 13.43 16.86 -5.38
CA ARG A 57 12.14 17.07 -6.03
C ARG A 57 11.69 15.85 -6.82
N ASP A 58 10.39 15.64 -6.91
CA ASP A 58 9.81 14.67 -7.85
C ASP A 58 9.71 15.25 -9.27
N SER A 59 9.22 14.45 -10.22
CA SER A 59 9.04 14.88 -11.63
C SER A 59 8.04 16.02 -11.80
N LYS A 60 7.25 16.33 -10.77
CA LYS A 60 6.27 17.43 -10.73
C LYS A 60 6.80 18.64 -9.95
N GLY A 61 8.07 18.63 -9.54
CA GLY A 61 8.70 19.72 -8.78
C GLY A 61 8.31 19.79 -7.30
N GLN A 62 7.62 18.78 -6.75
CA GLN A 62 7.23 18.75 -5.34
C GLN A 62 8.37 18.25 -4.46
N LEU A 63 8.42 18.68 -3.19
CA LEU A 63 9.39 18.14 -2.23
C LEU A 63 9.25 16.61 -2.15
N LYS A 64 10.38 15.91 -2.11
CA LYS A 64 10.42 14.45 -2.00
C LYS A 64 11.31 14.07 -0.83
N LEU A 65 10.75 13.29 0.09
CA LEU A 65 11.47 12.76 1.24
C LEU A 65 11.77 11.27 1.02
N PHE A 66 12.93 10.84 1.47
CA PHE A 66 13.40 9.46 1.35
C PHE A 66 13.09 8.62 2.60
N GLN A 67 13.06 7.31 2.42
CA GLN A 67 12.84 6.31 3.46
C GLN A 67 14.17 5.91 4.13
N PRO A 68 14.15 5.43 5.39
CA PRO A 68 15.36 4.97 6.08
C PRO A 68 16.12 3.86 5.35
N ILE A 69 15.44 3.02 4.56
CA ILE A 69 16.08 2.00 3.72
C ILE A 69 17.05 2.59 2.69
N GLN A 70 16.86 3.86 2.33
CA GLN A 70 17.75 4.62 1.44
C GLN A 70 18.86 5.34 2.21
N ARG A 71 19.06 5.05 3.51
CA ARG A 71 19.98 5.71 4.44
C ARG A 71 19.77 7.22 4.51
N GLN A 72 18.51 7.64 4.49
CA GLN A 72 18.13 9.04 4.63
C GLN A 72 17.14 9.18 5.78
N PHE A 73 17.41 10.15 6.65
CA PHE A 73 16.60 10.51 7.79
C PHE A 73 16.17 11.96 7.69
N HIS A 74 14.97 12.26 8.20
CA HIS A 74 14.41 13.59 8.10
C HIS A 74 14.08 14.14 9.48
N ILE A 75 14.45 15.39 9.73
CA ILE A 75 14.23 16.06 11.02
C ILE A 75 13.40 17.31 10.77
N ALA A 76 12.28 17.44 11.47
CA ALA A 76 11.54 18.68 11.55
C ALA A 76 12.13 19.56 12.67
N LEU A 77 12.40 20.83 12.36
CA LEU A 77 12.89 21.84 13.29
C LEU A 77 11.92 23.02 13.32
N THR A 78 11.57 23.45 14.53
CA THR A 78 10.73 24.63 14.76
C THR A 78 11.22 25.47 15.94
N GLU A 79 10.89 26.74 15.94
CA GLU A 79 11.05 27.67 17.05
C GLU A 79 9.66 28.17 17.50
N ALA A 80 9.49 28.45 18.80
CA ALA A 80 8.30 29.13 19.32
C ALA A 80 8.67 30.49 19.93
N TRP A 81 7.96 31.54 19.51
CA TRP A 81 8.19 32.91 19.96
C TRP A 81 6.88 33.71 20.09
N CYS A 82 6.91 34.79 20.86
CA CYS A 82 5.80 35.72 21.00
C CYS A 82 5.77 36.71 19.84
N ASP A 83 4.59 36.96 19.29
CA ASP A 83 4.32 37.98 18.26
C ASP A 83 4.11 39.35 18.89
N THR A 84 5.19 39.91 19.41
CA THR A 84 5.26 41.26 19.99
C THR A 84 6.58 41.92 19.58
N PRO A 85 6.73 43.25 19.71
CA PRO A 85 8.01 43.91 19.49
C PRO A 85 9.16 43.22 20.24
N GLY A 86 10.30 43.04 19.56
CA GLY A 86 11.44 42.26 20.06
C GLY A 86 11.28 40.74 19.93
N THR A 87 10.08 40.23 19.67
CA THR A 87 9.77 38.83 19.36
C THR A 87 10.45 37.82 20.32
N PRO A 88 10.24 37.97 21.64
CA PRO A 88 10.94 37.17 22.63
C PRO A 88 10.57 35.68 22.49
N ARG A 89 11.53 34.80 22.78
CA ARG A 89 11.30 33.35 22.84
C ARG A 89 10.23 33.02 23.88
N VAL A 90 9.47 31.96 23.65
CA VAL A 90 8.55 31.42 24.67
C VAL A 90 9.36 30.81 25.80
N ASP A 91 9.03 31.09 27.07
CA ASP A 91 9.65 30.41 28.21
C ASP A 91 9.40 28.88 28.14
N PRO A 92 10.46 28.03 28.06
CA PRO A 92 10.31 26.59 28.04
C PRO A 92 9.48 26.01 29.20
N ALA A 93 9.50 26.63 30.38
CA ALA A 93 8.74 26.16 31.54
C ALA A 93 7.22 26.22 31.32
N ARG A 94 6.76 27.07 30.39
CA ARG A 94 5.34 27.20 30.00
C ARG A 94 4.86 26.11 29.05
N VAL A 95 5.78 25.34 28.46
CA VAL A 95 5.45 24.26 27.53
C VAL A 95 4.97 23.03 28.30
N ALA A 96 3.76 22.58 28.01
CA ALA A 96 3.20 21.34 28.54
C ALA A 96 3.56 20.12 27.67
N GLY A 97 3.77 20.35 26.37
CA GLY A 97 4.21 19.32 25.42
C GLY A 97 4.27 19.88 24.01
N ALA A 98 4.94 19.17 23.11
CA ALA A 98 5.03 19.53 21.70
C ALA A 98 4.91 18.28 20.83
N GLY A 99 4.42 18.46 19.61
CA GLY A 99 4.25 17.36 18.67
C GLY A 99 4.07 17.86 17.25
N MET A 100 4.02 16.92 16.33
CA MET A 100 3.68 17.17 14.94
C MET A 100 2.78 16.08 14.40
N VAL A 101 2.00 16.44 13.39
CA VAL A 101 1.15 15.51 12.64
C VAL A 101 1.58 15.52 11.18
N VAL A 102 1.51 14.35 10.55
CA VAL A 102 1.68 14.20 9.10
C VAL A 102 0.31 13.87 8.53
N ARG A 103 -0.18 14.75 7.66
CA ARG A 103 -1.51 14.73 7.06
C ARG A 103 -1.40 14.44 5.57
N ARG A 104 -2.26 13.57 5.04
CA ARG A 104 -2.39 13.35 3.60
C ARG A 104 -3.23 14.47 3.00
N LEU A 105 -2.90 14.90 1.78
CA LEU A 105 -3.73 15.81 0.99
C LEU A 105 -4.55 14.99 0.00
N ASP A 106 -5.87 15.20 0.00
CA ASP A 106 -6.75 14.61 -1.01
C ASP A 106 -6.58 15.28 -2.39
N ALA A 107 -7.32 14.81 -3.40
CA ALA A 107 -7.28 15.35 -4.75
C ALA A 107 -7.65 16.85 -4.82
N GLN A 108 -8.42 17.35 -3.86
CA GLN A 108 -8.81 18.75 -3.74
C GLN A 108 -7.84 19.57 -2.86
N GLY A 109 -6.77 18.95 -2.34
CA GLY A 109 -5.79 19.59 -1.46
C GLY A 109 -6.25 19.76 -0.01
N ARG A 110 -7.35 19.12 0.40
CA ARG A 110 -7.81 19.13 1.79
C ARG A 110 -7.04 18.10 2.60
N ALA A 111 -6.73 18.46 3.85
CA ALA A 111 -5.94 17.63 4.72
C ALA A 111 -6.78 16.55 5.43
N GLU A 112 -6.24 15.33 5.45
CA GLU A 112 -6.75 14.17 6.16
C GLU A 112 -5.76 13.76 7.24
N GLY A 113 -6.28 13.41 8.42
CA GLY A 113 -5.48 12.91 9.53
C GLY A 113 -5.45 11.38 9.52
N TRP A 114 -4.33 10.80 9.95
CA TRP A 114 -4.26 9.35 10.19
C TRP A 114 -4.86 9.06 11.56
N MET A 115 -6.08 8.52 11.57
CA MET A 115 -6.93 8.45 12.76
C MET A 115 -6.92 7.08 13.43
N ARG A 116 -7.03 7.10 14.75
CA ARG A 116 -7.26 5.93 15.62
C ARG A 116 -8.50 6.18 16.47
N SER A 117 -9.21 5.13 16.86
CA SER A 117 -10.28 5.22 17.86
C SER A 117 -10.39 3.90 18.61
N LYS A 118 -10.54 3.98 19.94
CA LYS A 118 -10.64 2.80 20.82
C LYS A 118 -9.50 1.79 20.58
N GLY A 119 -8.28 2.29 20.37
CA GLY A 119 -7.07 1.47 20.12
C GLY A 119 -6.92 0.94 18.68
N ARG A 120 -7.91 1.13 17.80
CA ARG A 120 -7.92 0.62 16.43
C ARG A 120 -7.57 1.71 15.42
N VAL A 121 -6.80 1.36 14.39
CA VAL A 121 -6.45 2.29 13.30
C VAL A 121 -7.65 2.40 12.34
N ARG A 122 -8.18 3.60 12.13
CA ARG A 122 -9.30 3.85 11.22
C ARG A 122 -8.85 4.26 9.81
N GLY A 123 -7.59 4.69 9.68
CA GLY A 123 -7.00 5.12 8.41
C GLY A 123 -7.05 6.64 8.23
N TRP A 124 -6.93 7.09 6.97
CA TRP A 124 -7.02 8.49 6.61
C TRP A 124 -8.48 8.97 6.66
N LEU A 125 -8.76 9.98 7.49
CA LEU A 125 -10.09 10.58 7.60
C LEU A 125 -10.04 12.11 7.51
N PRO A 126 -11.06 12.77 6.94
CA PRO A 126 -11.15 14.22 6.88
C PRO A 126 -11.11 14.86 8.27
N LEU A 127 -10.32 15.94 8.41
CA LEU A 127 -10.19 16.65 9.70
C LEU A 127 -11.49 17.34 10.13
N SER A 128 -12.46 17.52 9.24
CA SER A 128 -13.80 18.01 9.58
C SER A 128 -14.51 17.11 10.61
N ARG A 129 -14.23 15.81 10.62
CA ARG A 129 -14.80 14.87 11.60
C ARG A 129 -14.38 15.16 13.04
N VAL A 130 -13.18 15.71 13.24
CA VAL A 130 -12.67 16.10 14.56
C VAL A 130 -12.86 17.60 14.87
N GLY A 131 -13.63 18.30 14.03
CA GLY A 131 -13.94 19.73 14.18
C GLY A 131 -12.94 20.67 13.52
N GLY A 132 -12.06 20.18 12.64
CA GLY A 132 -11.16 20.99 11.82
C GLY A 132 -9.66 20.80 12.10
N PRO A 133 -8.80 21.43 11.28
CA PRO A 133 -7.35 21.18 11.27
C PRO A 133 -6.58 21.73 12.48
N ASP A 134 -7.18 22.64 13.26
CA ASP A 134 -6.55 23.30 14.42
C ASP A 134 -7.00 22.69 15.76
N ARG A 135 -7.86 21.67 15.73
CA ARG A 135 -8.31 20.98 16.96
C ARG A 135 -7.18 20.11 17.49
N ASP A 136 -7.13 19.92 18.80
CA ASP A 136 -6.10 19.09 19.43
C ASP A 136 -6.16 17.65 18.86
N PRO A 137 -5.04 17.05 18.42
CA PRO A 137 -5.07 15.73 17.81
C PRO A 137 -5.50 14.62 18.78
N VAL A 138 -5.38 14.84 20.09
CA VAL A 138 -5.73 13.88 21.14
C VAL A 138 -7.17 14.09 21.61
N ALA A 139 -7.99 13.03 21.58
CA ALA A 139 -9.41 13.13 21.91
C ALA A 139 -9.63 13.55 23.36
N ALA A 140 -8.88 12.97 24.30
CA ALA A 140 -8.96 13.33 25.71
C ALA A 140 -8.75 14.83 25.96
N GLN A 141 -7.80 15.45 25.25
CA GLN A 141 -7.53 16.90 25.36
C GLN A 141 -8.69 17.73 24.80
N ARG A 142 -9.25 17.33 23.65
CA ARG A 142 -10.43 18.02 23.09
C ARG A 142 -11.65 17.93 24.00
N LEU A 143 -11.87 16.78 24.64
CA LEU A 143 -12.97 16.59 25.57
C LEU A 143 -12.79 17.41 26.85
N GLN A 144 -11.56 17.53 27.36
CA GLN A 144 -11.25 18.37 28.52
C GLN A 144 -11.54 19.85 28.27
N LEU A 145 -11.30 20.35 27.05
CA LEU A 145 -11.61 21.73 26.67
C LEU A 145 -13.12 22.02 26.58
N GLY A 146 -13.96 20.98 26.50
CA GLY A 146 -15.42 21.09 26.46
C GLY A 146 -16.09 21.05 27.83
N LEU A 147 -15.32 20.97 28.91
CA LEU A 147 -15.85 20.89 30.27
C LEU A 147 -16.31 22.26 30.76
N SER A 148 -17.43 22.29 31.50
CA SER A 148 -17.98 23.50 32.09
C SER A 148 -17.37 23.83 33.46
N GLY A 149 -16.58 22.92 34.03
CA GLY A 149 -16.01 23.04 35.38
C GLY A 149 -16.99 22.65 36.50
N VAL A 150 -18.15 22.09 36.14
CA VAL A 150 -19.17 21.61 37.08
C VAL A 150 -19.24 20.10 36.97
N ALA A 151 -18.84 19.39 38.03
CA ALA A 151 -18.57 17.95 37.98
C ALA A 151 -19.74 17.09 37.43
N ASP A 152 -20.98 17.41 37.77
CA ASP A 152 -22.14 16.65 37.29
C ASP A 152 -22.46 16.91 35.81
N ILE A 153 -22.30 18.16 35.35
CA ILE A 153 -22.46 18.53 33.93
C ILE A 153 -21.33 17.88 33.11
N ASP A 154 -20.10 17.97 33.60
CA ASP A 154 -18.91 17.37 32.99
C ASP A 154 -19.04 15.85 32.83
N ARG A 155 -19.62 15.17 33.83
CA ARG A 155 -19.92 13.74 33.77
C ARG A 155 -20.94 13.41 32.66
N GLN A 156 -21.99 14.22 32.51
CA GLN A 156 -23.00 14.02 31.46
C GLN A 156 -22.43 14.33 30.07
N LEU A 157 -21.69 15.42 29.91
CA LEU A 157 -21.03 15.80 28.65
C LEU A 157 -20.05 14.71 28.19
N ALA A 158 -19.26 14.15 29.11
CA ALA A 158 -18.38 13.02 28.81
C ALA A 158 -19.16 11.77 28.37
N GLY A 159 -20.33 11.52 28.96
CA GLY A 159 -21.23 10.45 28.56
C GLY A 159 -21.75 10.63 27.12
N ILE A 160 -22.26 11.81 26.79
CA ILE A 160 -22.76 12.16 25.46
C ILE A 160 -21.63 12.06 24.42
N ALA A 161 -20.44 12.56 24.74
CA ALA A 161 -19.30 12.52 23.83
C ALA A 161 -18.91 11.09 23.43
N ARG A 162 -19.06 10.11 24.34
CA ARG A 162 -18.76 8.69 24.06
C ARG A 162 -19.77 8.02 23.13
N LEU A 163 -20.97 8.59 22.97
CA LEU A 163 -21.97 8.09 22.01
C LEU A 163 -21.60 8.43 20.57
N ASN A 164 -20.82 9.49 20.36
CA ASN A 164 -20.33 9.88 19.05
C ASN A 164 -18.92 9.33 18.83
N ASP A 165 -18.78 8.36 17.93
CA ASP A 165 -17.48 7.75 17.60
C ASP A 165 -16.45 8.78 17.10
N ASP A 166 -16.89 9.86 16.44
CA ASP A 166 -15.99 10.91 15.95
C ASP A 166 -15.34 11.70 17.10
N SER A 167 -16.02 11.84 18.24
CA SER A 167 -15.46 12.50 19.43
C SER A 167 -14.23 11.78 19.97
N LEU A 168 -14.14 10.46 19.74
CA LEU A 168 -13.09 9.58 20.22
C LEU A 168 -11.96 9.35 19.20
N LEU A 169 -12.04 9.99 18.02
CA LEU A 169 -10.99 9.89 17.01
C LEU A 169 -9.72 10.62 17.45
N GLU A 170 -8.58 9.96 17.45
CA GLU A 170 -7.29 10.56 17.74
C GLU A 170 -6.44 10.58 16.48
N GLU A 171 -5.93 11.76 16.11
CA GLU A 171 -4.96 11.89 15.04
C GLU A 171 -3.60 11.42 15.55
N HIS A 172 -2.90 10.61 14.76
CA HIS A 172 -1.57 10.13 15.14
C HIS A 172 -0.58 11.29 15.29
N VAL A 173 -0.05 11.44 16.52
CA VAL A 173 0.94 12.45 16.88
C VAL A 173 2.34 11.85 16.88
N ILE A 174 3.27 12.54 16.23
CA ILE A 174 4.70 12.29 16.34
C ILE A 174 5.26 13.27 17.37
N ALA A 175 6.05 12.77 18.32
CA ALA A 175 6.64 13.60 19.35
C ALA A 175 7.61 14.64 18.75
N MET A 176 7.52 15.87 19.24
CA MET A 176 8.57 16.87 19.08
C MET A 176 9.16 17.15 20.45
N TYR A 177 10.48 17.13 20.53
CA TYR A 177 11.24 17.33 21.75
C TYR A 177 11.71 18.77 21.81
N LEU A 178 11.58 19.38 22.98
CA LEU A 178 12.25 20.63 23.29
C LEU A 178 13.76 20.38 23.27
N ALA A 179 14.52 21.24 22.59
CA ALA A 179 15.98 21.15 22.59
C ALA A 179 16.52 21.34 24.03
N PRO A 180 17.66 20.72 24.36
CA PRO A 180 18.26 20.84 25.69
C PRO A 180 18.35 22.30 26.19
N PRO A 181 18.19 22.56 27.51
CA PRO A 181 18.13 23.93 28.04
C PRO A 181 19.35 24.78 27.71
N ASP A 182 20.53 24.18 27.68
CA ASP A 182 21.80 24.80 27.29
C ASP A 182 21.81 25.17 25.80
N VAL A 183 21.34 24.28 24.90
CA VAL A 183 21.18 24.59 23.47
C VAL A 183 20.22 25.76 23.27
N CYS A 184 19.09 25.75 23.96
CA CYS A 184 18.12 26.85 23.91
C CYS A 184 18.71 28.16 24.49
N GLY A 185 19.51 28.06 25.56
CA GLY A 185 20.22 29.16 26.19
C GLY A 185 21.21 29.81 25.23
N ASP A 186 22.13 29.02 24.68
CA ASP A 186 23.16 29.45 23.73
C ASP A 186 22.54 30.07 22.48
N ALA A 187 21.48 29.45 21.95
CA ALA A 187 20.78 29.95 20.76
C ALA A 187 19.92 31.19 21.04
N GLY A 188 19.60 31.48 22.31
CA GLY A 188 18.63 32.51 22.68
C GLY A 188 17.21 32.22 22.18
N LYS A 189 16.85 30.95 21.99
CA LYS A 189 15.62 30.50 21.30
C LYS A 189 14.96 29.35 22.03
N THR A 190 13.67 29.13 21.79
CA THR A 190 12.94 27.96 22.27
C THR A 190 12.68 27.04 21.09
N LEU A 191 13.57 26.06 20.94
CA LEU A 191 13.68 25.21 19.76
C LEU A 191 13.08 23.83 20.02
N PHE A 192 12.43 23.28 19.00
CA PHE A 192 11.89 21.93 19.02
C PHE A 192 12.39 21.15 17.82
N TYR A 193 12.59 19.85 17.99
CA TYR A 193 12.98 18.93 16.94
C TYR A 193 12.19 17.62 17.00
N GLY A 194 11.99 16.97 15.87
CA GLY A 194 11.37 15.64 15.81
C GLY A 194 11.74 14.90 14.54
N ILE A 195 11.77 13.57 14.60
CA ILE A 195 12.05 12.74 13.41
C ILE A 195 10.77 12.65 12.56
N VAL A 196 10.87 12.99 11.29
CA VAL A 196 9.75 12.89 10.34
C VAL A 196 9.66 11.45 9.85
N PRO A 197 8.58 10.72 10.14
CA PRO A 197 8.43 9.35 9.66
C PRO A 197 8.09 9.35 8.17
N THR A 198 8.82 8.54 7.40
CA THR A 198 8.56 8.27 5.98
C THR A 198 8.24 6.79 5.73
N ILE A 199 8.12 6.00 6.79
CA ILE A 199 7.68 4.60 6.80
C ILE A 199 6.75 4.37 7.99
N SER A 200 5.80 3.44 7.86
CA SER A 200 4.92 3.02 8.94
C SER A 200 4.55 1.55 8.77
N SER A 201 4.51 0.80 9.86
CA SER A 201 3.94 -0.55 9.92
C SER A 201 2.45 -0.55 10.28
N GLU A 202 1.85 0.63 10.46
CA GLU A 202 0.44 0.76 10.82
C GLU A 202 -0.44 0.45 9.61
N LEU A 203 -1.37 -0.48 9.81
CA LEU A 203 -2.34 -0.90 8.83
C LEU A 203 -3.73 -0.46 9.28
N SER A 204 -4.48 0.21 8.40
CA SER A 204 -5.86 0.61 8.66
C SER A 204 -6.75 -0.60 8.88
N GLU A 205 -7.52 -0.65 9.95
CA GLU A 205 -8.55 -1.68 10.14
C GLU A 205 -9.82 -1.40 9.33
N ALA A 206 -9.85 -0.35 8.52
CA ALA A 206 -10.90 -0.16 7.54
C ALA A 206 -10.80 -1.22 6.43
N ASP A 207 -11.93 -1.82 6.07
CA ASP A 207 -11.99 -2.77 4.98
C ASP A 207 -11.57 -2.09 3.67
N ALA A 208 -10.75 -2.78 2.88
CA ALA A 208 -10.35 -2.32 1.56
C ALA A 208 -11.59 -2.21 0.67
N VAL A 209 -11.98 -0.98 0.30
CA VAL A 209 -13.05 -0.78 -0.66
C VAL A 209 -12.53 -1.13 -2.06
N PHE A 210 -13.25 -2.01 -2.75
CA PHE A 210 -13.05 -2.25 -4.18
C PHE A 210 -13.61 -1.05 -4.95
N GLU A 211 -12.73 -0.13 -5.32
CA GLU A 211 -13.06 1.00 -6.19
C GLU A 211 -12.38 0.79 -7.54
N ALA A 212 -13.17 0.87 -8.61
CA ALA A 212 -12.65 0.92 -9.97
C ALA A 212 -11.97 2.27 -10.24
N ALA A 213 -11.11 2.33 -11.25
CA ALA A 213 -10.48 3.58 -11.65
C ALA A 213 -11.53 4.66 -11.98
N PRO A 214 -11.26 5.95 -11.70
CA PRO A 214 -12.20 7.03 -12.01
C PRO A 214 -12.69 6.96 -13.46
N GLY A 215 -14.01 6.87 -13.64
CA GLY A 215 -14.66 6.77 -14.97
C GLY A 215 -14.81 5.35 -15.53
N VAL A 216 -14.40 4.31 -14.80
CA VAL A 216 -14.59 2.91 -15.17
C VAL A 216 -15.61 2.27 -14.23
N ASP A 217 -16.73 1.76 -14.78
CA ASP A 217 -17.62 0.87 -14.04
C ASP A 217 -17.13 -0.57 -14.17
N PHE A 218 -16.86 -1.21 -13.04
CA PHE A 218 -16.48 -2.63 -12.94
C PHE A 218 -17.43 -3.39 -12.01
N GLY A 219 -18.72 -3.06 -12.03
CA GLY A 219 -19.78 -3.79 -11.35
C GLY A 219 -20.17 -5.11 -12.03
N PRO A 220 -20.98 -5.96 -11.38
CA PRO A 220 -21.34 -7.30 -11.86
C PRO A 220 -22.12 -7.31 -13.18
N GLN A 221 -22.73 -6.19 -13.56
CA GLN A 221 -23.46 -6.05 -14.82
C GLN A 221 -22.77 -5.11 -15.82
N SER A 222 -21.60 -4.57 -15.48
CA SER A 222 -20.85 -3.68 -16.35
C SER A 222 -20.31 -4.41 -17.59
N ASP A 223 -20.19 -3.69 -18.70
CA ASP A 223 -19.61 -4.24 -19.92
C ASP A 223 -18.12 -4.58 -19.75
N ALA A 224 -17.41 -3.82 -18.91
CA ALA A 224 -16.01 -4.09 -18.60
C ALA A 224 -15.83 -5.43 -17.89
N PHE A 225 -16.69 -5.72 -16.88
CA PHE A 225 -16.66 -7.00 -16.19
C PHE A 225 -17.06 -8.16 -17.11
N ARG A 226 -18.08 -7.99 -17.97
CA ARG A 226 -18.47 -9.01 -18.94
C ARG A 226 -17.36 -9.33 -19.94
N LYS A 227 -16.68 -8.33 -20.49
CA LYS A 227 -15.56 -8.52 -21.42
C LYS A 227 -14.35 -9.22 -20.78
N HIS A 228 -14.21 -9.10 -19.46
CA HIS A 228 -13.17 -9.77 -18.69
C HIS A 228 -13.46 -11.28 -18.50
N LEU A 229 -14.72 -11.68 -18.42
CA LEU A 229 -15.12 -13.06 -18.20
C LEU A 229 -15.01 -13.91 -19.49
N VAL A 230 -14.56 -15.16 -19.34
CA VAL A 230 -14.70 -16.16 -20.40
C VAL A 230 -16.19 -16.46 -20.68
N LEU A 231 -16.52 -16.82 -21.93
CA LEU A 231 -17.89 -17.06 -22.43
C LEU A 231 -18.77 -17.84 -21.44
N ALA A 232 -18.27 -18.97 -20.93
CA ALA A 232 -18.99 -19.81 -19.96
C ALA A 232 -19.42 -19.07 -18.69
N LEU A 233 -18.59 -18.15 -18.19
CA LEU A 233 -18.86 -17.33 -17.00
C LEU A 233 -19.77 -16.13 -17.30
N ASN A 234 -19.85 -15.70 -18.56
CA ASN A 234 -20.88 -14.76 -19.01
C ASN A 234 -22.27 -15.41 -19.15
N GLY A 235 -22.34 -16.73 -19.06
CA GLY A 235 -23.56 -17.51 -19.33
C GLY A 235 -23.80 -17.76 -20.81
N GLU A 236 -22.79 -17.58 -21.66
CA GLU A 236 -22.85 -17.90 -23.08
C GLU A 236 -22.49 -19.37 -23.32
N ALA A 237 -23.04 -19.96 -24.39
CA ALA A 237 -22.65 -21.30 -24.80
C ALA A 237 -21.17 -21.33 -25.20
N MET A 238 -20.47 -22.40 -24.82
CA MET A 238 -19.04 -22.54 -25.09
C MET A 238 -18.74 -23.97 -25.57
N ALA A 239 -17.99 -24.08 -26.67
CA ALA A 239 -17.44 -25.34 -27.13
C ALA A 239 -16.37 -25.85 -26.15
N LEU A 240 -16.30 -27.16 -25.97
CA LEU A 240 -15.35 -27.83 -25.07
C LEU A 240 -14.34 -28.67 -25.88
N PRO A 241 -13.05 -28.70 -25.48
CA PRO A 241 -12.02 -29.43 -26.21
C PRO A 241 -12.14 -30.94 -25.94
N PHE A 242 -11.85 -31.80 -26.92
CA PHE A 242 -11.76 -33.25 -26.70
C PHE A 242 -13.02 -33.88 -26.05
N THR A 243 -14.22 -33.47 -26.51
CA THR A 243 -15.51 -33.92 -25.97
C THR A 243 -15.59 -35.45 -25.81
N GLY A 244 -16.01 -35.94 -24.65
CA GLY A 244 -16.15 -37.37 -24.35
C GLY A 244 -14.84 -38.09 -24.00
N GLN A 245 -13.68 -37.42 -24.11
CA GLN A 245 -12.41 -37.99 -23.68
C GLN A 245 -12.20 -37.81 -22.17
N PRO A 246 -11.48 -38.73 -21.50
CA PRO A 246 -11.05 -38.52 -20.13
C PRO A 246 -10.08 -37.34 -20.03
N LEU A 247 -10.20 -36.54 -18.98
CA LEU A 247 -9.28 -35.42 -18.72
C LEU A 247 -7.84 -35.93 -18.55
N SER A 248 -6.87 -35.20 -19.09
CA SER A 248 -5.45 -35.56 -19.02
C SER A 248 -4.59 -34.44 -18.41
N PRO A 249 -3.61 -34.79 -17.55
CA PRO A 249 -2.63 -33.83 -17.02
C PRO A 249 -1.82 -33.10 -18.11
N GLY A 250 -1.62 -33.71 -19.28
CA GLY A 250 -0.84 -33.12 -20.38
C GLY A 250 -1.52 -31.94 -21.06
N TRP A 251 -2.82 -31.73 -20.81
CA TRP A 251 -3.62 -30.71 -21.48
C TRP A 251 -3.20 -29.28 -21.13
N PHE A 252 -2.68 -29.03 -19.92
CA PHE A 252 -2.16 -27.72 -19.58
C PHE A 252 -0.95 -27.36 -20.45
N ALA A 253 0.03 -28.25 -20.57
CA ALA A 253 1.19 -28.03 -21.44
C ALA A 253 0.78 -27.85 -22.90
N LEU A 254 -0.17 -28.66 -23.40
CA LEU A 254 -0.70 -28.53 -24.75
C LEU A 254 -1.39 -27.19 -25.00
N SER A 255 -2.12 -26.66 -24.01
CA SER A 255 -2.80 -25.36 -24.13
C SER A 255 -1.84 -24.17 -24.23
N GLN A 256 -0.60 -24.34 -23.73
CA GLN A 256 0.43 -23.31 -23.70
C GLN A 256 1.40 -23.39 -24.89
N ALA A 257 1.26 -24.41 -25.74
CA ALA A 257 2.13 -24.61 -26.90
C ALA A 257 1.85 -23.58 -28.01
N ALA A 258 2.87 -23.30 -28.82
CA ALA A 258 2.70 -22.47 -30.01
C ALA A 258 1.72 -23.14 -30.99
N GLY A 259 0.66 -22.42 -31.38
CA GLY A 259 -0.40 -22.98 -32.23
C GLY A 259 -1.39 -23.88 -31.49
N ALA A 260 -1.46 -23.78 -30.15
CA ALA A 260 -2.44 -24.51 -29.35
C ALA A 260 -3.87 -24.31 -29.85
N ASP A 261 -4.68 -25.36 -29.73
CA ASP A 261 -6.10 -25.31 -30.05
C ASP A 261 -6.82 -24.23 -29.21
N ALA A 262 -7.56 -23.35 -29.88
CA ALA A 262 -8.21 -22.22 -29.24
C ALA A 262 -9.30 -22.64 -28.24
N THR A 263 -9.93 -23.80 -28.45
CA THR A 263 -10.95 -24.35 -27.55
C THR A 263 -10.30 -24.86 -26.27
N LEU A 264 -9.16 -25.55 -26.39
CA LEU A 264 -8.36 -26.00 -25.26
C LEU A 264 -7.81 -24.82 -24.45
N ALA A 265 -7.23 -23.82 -25.13
CA ALA A 265 -6.73 -22.62 -24.48
C ALA A 265 -7.83 -21.88 -23.69
N ARG A 266 -9.04 -21.78 -24.26
CA ARG A 266 -10.20 -21.16 -23.59
C ARG A 266 -10.68 -21.96 -22.38
N PHE A 267 -10.69 -23.29 -22.47
CA PHE A 267 -11.05 -24.15 -21.34
C PHE A 267 -10.03 -24.04 -20.19
N VAL A 268 -8.73 -24.02 -20.50
CA VAL A 268 -7.69 -23.80 -19.49
C VAL A 268 -7.78 -22.40 -18.89
N LEU A 269 -8.10 -21.37 -19.68
CA LEU A 269 -8.38 -20.03 -19.19
C LEU A 269 -9.55 -20.02 -18.20
N LEU A 270 -10.66 -20.71 -18.49
CA LEU A 270 -11.79 -20.85 -17.56
C LEU A 270 -11.35 -21.40 -16.20
N LEU A 271 -10.57 -22.48 -16.19
CA LEU A 271 -10.06 -23.08 -14.95
C LEU A 271 -9.13 -22.13 -14.19
N ARG A 272 -8.23 -21.45 -14.90
CA ARG A 272 -7.31 -20.46 -14.31
C ARG A 272 -8.07 -19.27 -13.74
N GLN A 273 -9.07 -18.75 -14.44
CA GLN A 273 -9.87 -17.62 -14.00
C GLN A 273 -10.61 -17.97 -12.69
N LEU A 274 -11.29 -19.12 -12.67
CA LEU A 274 -11.99 -19.62 -11.49
C LEU A 274 -11.07 -19.87 -10.29
N GLY A 275 -9.88 -20.44 -10.50
CA GLY A 275 -8.93 -20.69 -9.43
C GLY A 275 -8.20 -19.44 -8.95
N THR A 276 -7.62 -18.68 -9.88
CA THR A 276 -6.70 -17.58 -9.56
C THR A 276 -7.39 -16.25 -9.28
N GLU A 277 -8.50 -15.93 -9.95
CA GLU A 277 -9.19 -14.64 -9.77
C GLU A 277 -10.36 -14.74 -8.79
N PHE A 278 -11.03 -15.89 -8.73
CA PHE A 278 -12.23 -16.08 -7.91
C PHE A 278 -12.04 -17.02 -6.71
N ASN A 279 -10.85 -17.61 -6.53
CA ASN A 279 -10.53 -18.52 -5.42
C ASN A 279 -11.44 -19.75 -5.30
N LEU A 280 -12.08 -20.20 -6.39
CA LEU A 280 -13.16 -21.20 -6.32
C LEU A 280 -12.73 -22.51 -5.64
N PHE A 281 -11.50 -22.97 -5.93
CA PHE A 281 -11.04 -24.31 -5.56
C PHE A 281 -10.38 -24.39 -4.18
N ASP A 282 -9.85 -23.29 -3.65
CA ASP A 282 -9.18 -23.26 -2.34
C ASP A 282 -10.18 -23.19 -1.16
N GLY A 283 -11.47 -22.95 -1.45
CA GLY A 283 -12.55 -22.94 -0.48
C GLY A 283 -12.79 -21.57 0.17
N GLY A 284 -13.47 -21.56 1.32
CA GLY A 284 -13.90 -20.35 2.03
C GLY A 284 -15.40 -20.09 1.95
N SER A 285 -15.92 -19.29 2.90
CA SER A 285 -17.34 -18.89 2.92
C SER A 285 -17.65 -17.86 1.84
N GLU A 286 -16.63 -17.11 1.39
CA GLU A 286 -16.71 -16.07 0.38
C GLU A 286 -17.04 -16.58 -1.04
N VAL A 287 -16.76 -17.86 -1.33
CA VAL A 287 -17.08 -18.50 -2.61
C VAL A 287 -18.31 -19.40 -2.56
N ALA A 288 -19.01 -19.47 -1.43
CA ALA A 288 -20.15 -20.37 -1.24
C ALA A 288 -21.28 -20.10 -2.26
N ALA A 289 -21.62 -18.82 -2.47
CA ALA A 289 -22.62 -18.42 -3.44
C ALA A 289 -22.20 -18.74 -4.89
N LEU A 290 -20.90 -18.61 -5.20
CA LEU A 290 -20.36 -18.95 -6.51
C LEU A 290 -20.41 -20.47 -6.76
N LYS A 291 -20.03 -21.28 -5.76
CA LYS A 291 -20.16 -22.75 -5.83
C LYS A 291 -21.61 -23.15 -6.05
N GLN A 292 -22.55 -22.56 -5.32
CA GLN A 292 -23.98 -22.84 -5.48
C GLN A 292 -24.48 -22.46 -6.88
N ALA A 293 -24.05 -21.32 -7.42
CA ALA A 293 -24.42 -20.89 -8.76
C ALA A 293 -23.90 -21.86 -9.84
N LEU A 294 -22.67 -22.35 -9.71
CA LEU A 294 -22.08 -23.34 -10.61
C LEU A 294 -22.71 -24.73 -10.45
N HIS A 295 -23.05 -25.13 -9.22
CA HIS A 295 -23.75 -26.39 -8.94
C HIS A 295 -25.12 -26.47 -9.62
N GLY A 296 -25.78 -25.33 -9.83
CA GLY A 296 -27.05 -25.26 -10.56
C GLY A 296 -26.93 -25.50 -12.08
N ILE A 297 -25.72 -25.64 -12.63
CA ILE A 297 -25.48 -25.82 -14.06
C ILE A 297 -25.20 -27.29 -14.35
N ALA A 298 -26.14 -27.93 -15.05
CA ALA A 298 -25.99 -29.31 -15.52
C ALA A 298 -25.29 -29.36 -16.88
N LEU A 299 -24.12 -30.01 -16.94
CA LEU A 299 -23.33 -30.18 -18.15
C LEU A 299 -23.65 -31.51 -18.84
N PRO A 300 -24.06 -31.53 -20.12
CA PRO A 300 -24.41 -32.76 -20.83
C PRO A 300 -23.17 -33.58 -21.21
N LEU A 301 -23.11 -34.84 -20.79
CA LEU A 301 -22.07 -35.79 -21.21
C LEU A 301 -22.32 -36.33 -22.62
N VAL A 302 -21.29 -36.81 -23.30
CA VAL A 302 -21.46 -37.39 -24.65
C VAL A 302 -22.37 -38.62 -24.56
N ARG A 303 -23.39 -38.65 -25.43
CA ARG A 303 -24.35 -39.77 -25.50
C ARG A 303 -23.67 -41.01 -26.07
N ARG A 304 -23.81 -42.15 -25.39
CA ARG A 304 -23.28 -43.44 -25.84
C ARG A 304 -24.47 -44.35 -26.16
N GLY A 305 -24.67 -44.67 -27.44
CA GLY A 305 -25.80 -45.51 -27.89
C GLY A 305 -27.17 -44.86 -27.69
N SER A 306 -28.18 -45.67 -27.38
CA SER A 306 -29.58 -45.27 -27.19
C SER A 306 -29.92 -44.86 -25.75
N GLU A 307 -28.91 -44.68 -24.89
CA GLU A 307 -29.12 -44.33 -23.48
C GLU A 307 -29.58 -42.88 -23.30
N ALA A 308 -30.24 -42.63 -22.15
CA ALA A 308 -30.66 -41.31 -21.75
C ALA A 308 -29.46 -40.35 -21.59
N GLN A 309 -29.70 -39.06 -21.86
CA GLN A 309 -28.69 -38.02 -21.74
C GLN A 309 -28.19 -37.91 -20.29
N ARG A 310 -26.93 -38.27 -20.05
CA ARG A 310 -26.29 -38.12 -18.74
C ARG A 310 -25.79 -36.70 -18.55
N HIS A 311 -25.78 -36.24 -17.30
CA HIS A 311 -25.30 -34.91 -16.92
C HIS A 311 -24.34 -34.99 -15.74
N VAL A 312 -23.45 -34.01 -15.63
CA VAL A 312 -22.59 -33.77 -14.46
C VAL A 312 -22.77 -32.32 -14.02
N GLN A 313 -22.72 -32.05 -12.71
CA GLN A 313 -22.79 -30.68 -12.22
C GLN A 313 -21.49 -29.93 -12.52
N ALA A 314 -21.60 -28.65 -12.87
CA ALA A 314 -20.45 -27.89 -13.35
C ALA A 314 -19.39 -27.66 -12.25
N ASP A 315 -19.80 -27.44 -11.00
CA ASP A 315 -18.88 -27.28 -9.87
C ASP A 315 -18.03 -28.53 -9.64
N ASP A 316 -18.65 -29.70 -9.62
CA ASP A 316 -17.98 -31.00 -9.47
C ASP A 316 -17.03 -31.27 -10.63
N PHE A 317 -17.48 -31.03 -11.86
CA PHE A 317 -16.65 -31.19 -13.05
C PHE A 317 -15.44 -30.26 -13.02
N LEU A 318 -15.64 -28.98 -12.72
CA LEU A 318 -14.59 -27.96 -12.68
C LEU A 318 -13.56 -28.27 -11.58
N ALA A 319 -13.99 -28.74 -10.41
CA ALA A 319 -13.08 -29.13 -9.33
C ALA A 319 -12.18 -30.31 -9.75
N ARG A 320 -12.75 -31.32 -10.41
CA ARG A 320 -11.98 -32.46 -10.95
C ARG A 320 -11.05 -32.02 -12.07
N ALA A 321 -11.52 -31.15 -12.96
CA ALA A 321 -10.72 -30.62 -14.06
C ALA A 321 -9.55 -29.77 -13.57
N HIS A 322 -9.75 -28.95 -12.55
CA HIS A 322 -8.67 -28.20 -11.91
C HIS A 322 -7.58 -29.14 -11.36
N ALA A 323 -7.98 -30.17 -10.62
CA ALA A 323 -7.05 -31.13 -10.02
C ALA A 323 -6.24 -31.93 -11.07
N ILE A 324 -6.89 -32.37 -12.16
CA ILE A 324 -6.22 -33.17 -13.19
C ILE A 324 -5.39 -32.28 -14.13
N VAL A 325 -5.97 -31.20 -14.66
CA VAL A 325 -5.36 -30.41 -15.73
C VAL A 325 -4.36 -29.38 -15.18
N LEU A 326 -4.69 -28.63 -14.14
CA LEU A 326 -3.81 -27.57 -13.62
C LEU A 326 -2.82 -28.08 -12.56
N GLN A 327 -3.25 -28.98 -11.67
CA GLN A 327 -2.38 -29.52 -10.62
C GLN A 327 -1.61 -30.78 -11.03
N GLY A 328 -1.97 -31.40 -12.17
CA GLY A 328 -1.35 -32.65 -12.64
C GLY A 328 -1.62 -33.86 -11.75
N GLY A 329 -2.64 -33.79 -10.89
CA GLY A 329 -3.02 -34.85 -9.97
C GLY A 329 -3.86 -35.95 -10.63
N SER A 330 -4.28 -36.93 -9.81
CA SER A 330 -5.26 -37.94 -10.20
C SER A 330 -6.47 -37.87 -9.28
N VAL A 331 -7.66 -38.11 -9.83
CA VAL A 331 -8.92 -38.10 -9.07
C VAL A 331 -9.60 -39.46 -9.22
N PRO A 332 -10.09 -40.09 -8.12
CA PRO A 332 -10.84 -41.33 -8.20
C PRO A 332 -12.05 -41.24 -9.15
N GLY A 333 -12.16 -42.20 -10.06
CA GLY A 333 -13.20 -42.23 -11.10
C GLY A 333 -12.94 -41.30 -12.29
N GLY A 334 -11.86 -40.51 -12.26
CA GLY A 334 -11.52 -39.55 -13.31
C GLY A 334 -12.59 -38.48 -13.53
N ALA A 335 -12.56 -37.89 -14.71
CA ALA A 335 -13.63 -37.05 -15.24
C ALA A 335 -13.64 -37.18 -16.78
N GLU A 336 -14.83 -37.26 -17.35
CA GLU A 336 -15.06 -37.23 -18.80
C GLU A 336 -15.41 -35.80 -19.22
N MET A 337 -14.85 -35.32 -20.33
CA MET A 337 -15.19 -34.00 -20.86
C MET A 337 -16.64 -33.96 -21.35
N PRO A 338 -17.47 -33.00 -20.90
CA PRO A 338 -18.82 -32.79 -21.42
C PRO A 338 -18.85 -32.46 -22.91
N SER A 339 -20.01 -32.64 -23.52
CA SER A 339 -20.23 -32.34 -24.94
C SER A 339 -20.22 -30.85 -25.25
N THR A 340 -20.74 -30.01 -24.33
CA THR A 340 -20.79 -28.56 -24.48
C THR A 340 -21.03 -27.88 -23.14
N TRP A 341 -20.67 -26.60 -23.04
CA TRP A 341 -21.16 -25.72 -21.99
C TRP A 341 -22.45 -25.02 -22.45
N PRO A 342 -23.58 -25.20 -21.77
CA PRO A 342 -24.86 -24.66 -22.22
C PRO A 342 -24.94 -23.14 -22.06
N ALA A 343 -25.72 -22.47 -22.93
CA ALA A 343 -26.14 -21.10 -22.68
C ALA A 343 -27.09 -21.05 -21.49
N LEU A 344 -26.87 -20.08 -20.59
CA LEU A 344 -27.67 -19.91 -19.38
C LEU A 344 -28.81 -18.93 -19.62
N PRO A 345 -30.00 -19.14 -19.00
CA PRO A 345 -31.04 -18.12 -18.97
C PRO A 345 -30.52 -16.82 -18.37
N ALA A 346 -30.98 -15.67 -18.90
CA ALA A 346 -30.57 -14.35 -18.46
C ALA A 346 -30.53 -14.13 -16.91
N PRO A 347 -31.55 -14.56 -16.12
CA PRO A 347 -31.50 -14.39 -14.66
C PRO A 347 -30.42 -15.25 -14.00
N VAL A 348 -30.18 -16.46 -14.50
CA VAL A 348 -29.14 -17.37 -13.99
C VAL A 348 -27.75 -16.82 -14.32
N ALA A 349 -27.56 -16.34 -15.55
CA ALA A 349 -26.31 -15.70 -15.97
C ALA A 349 -26.02 -14.43 -15.15
N ALA A 350 -27.04 -13.63 -14.83
CA ALA A 350 -26.89 -12.44 -13.99
C ALA A 350 -26.51 -12.81 -12.54
N ALA A 351 -27.13 -13.84 -11.97
CA ALA A 351 -26.79 -14.34 -10.63
C ALA A 351 -25.36 -14.89 -10.57
N LEU A 352 -24.93 -15.66 -11.58
CA LEU A 352 -23.56 -16.16 -11.70
C LEU A 352 -22.55 -14.99 -11.73
N ARG A 353 -22.79 -13.96 -12.55
CA ARG A 353 -21.91 -12.78 -12.60
C ARG A 353 -21.85 -12.03 -11.29
N SER A 354 -22.97 -11.88 -10.58
CA SER A 354 -22.99 -11.27 -9.25
C SER A 354 -22.17 -12.08 -8.23
N ALA A 355 -22.27 -13.41 -8.27
CA ALA A 355 -21.48 -14.29 -7.39
C ALA A 355 -19.98 -14.25 -7.72
N LEU A 356 -19.62 -14.23 -9.01
CA LEU A 356 -18.24 -14.05 -9.47
C LEU A 356 -17.66 -12.70 -9.00
N HIS A 357 -18.43 -11.62 -9.17
CA HIS A 357 -18.01 -10.28 -8.73
C HIS A 357 -17.80 -10.23 -7.22
N ALA A 358 -18.72 -10.78 -6.43
CA ALA A 358 -18.59 -10.84 -4.98
C ALA A 358 -17.35 -11.65 -4.53
N ALA A 359 -17.10 -12.81 -5.15
CA ALA A 359 -15.91 -13.62 -4.87
C ALA A 359 -14.60 -12.87 -5.19
N MET A 360 -14.57 -12.15 -6.31
CA MET A 360 -13.43 -11.31 -6.70
C MET A 360 -13.21 -10.14 -5.73
N VAL A 361 -14.28 -9.46 -5.30
CA VAL A 361 -14.20 -8.38 -4.29
C VAL A 361 -13.68 -8.91 -2.96
N ALA A 362 -14.15 -10.07 -2.50
CA ALA A 362 -13.67 -10.70 -1.28
C ALA A 362 -12.18 -11.08 -1.38
N ARG A 363 -11.76 -11.67 -2.51
CA ARG A 363 -10.35 -11.97 -2.77
C ARG A 363 -9.49 -10.71 -2.85
N PHE A 364 -9.99 -9.65 -3.48
CA PHE A 364 -9.32 -8.37 -3.52
C PHE A 364 -9.13 -7.79 -2.12
N ALA A 365 -10.16 -7.85 -1.26
CA ALA A 365 -10.06 -7.41 0.13
C ALA A 365 -9.00 -8.21 0.91
N ALA A 366 -8.90 -9.52 0.67
CA ALA A 366 -7.87 -10.36 1.27
C ALA A 366 -6.46 -10.06 0.73
N MET A 367 -6.32 -9.71 -0.55
CA MET A 367 -5.03 -9.54 -1.24
C MET A 367 -4.46 -8.13 -1.21
N LYS A 368 -5.32 -7.08 -1.30
CA LYS A 368 -4.88 -5.68 -1.25
C LYS A 368 -4.25 -5.33 0.10
N GLY A 369 -4.55 -6.12 1.12
CA GLY A 369 -4.16 -5.83 2.49
C GLY A 369 -4.91 -4.60 3.00
N LYS A 370 -4.75 -4.39 4.30
CA LYS A 370 -5.17 -3.16 4.96
C LYS A 370 -4.31 -2.01 4.46
N GLN A 371 -4.90 -0.87 4.14
CA GLN A 371 -4.14 0.30 3.67
C GLN A 371 -3.15 0.75 4.75
N GLY A 372 -1.85 0.79 4.45
CA GLY A 372 -0.85 1.39 5.33
C GLY A 372 -0.80 2.90 5.21
N ARG A 373 -0.23 3.56 6.24
CA ARG A 373 -0.19 5.02 6.33
C ARG A 373 0.47 5.69 5.12
N PHE A 374 1.57 5.12 4.61
CA PHE A 374 2.37 5.71 3.52
C PHE A 374 2.41 4.86 2.24
N ASP A 375 1.46 3.94 2.08
CA ASP A 375 1.50 2.94 1.00
C ASP A 375 1.02 3.49 -0.35
N GLU A 376 0.26 4.58 -0.35
CA GLU A 376 -0.30 5.15 -1.58
C GLU A 376 0.78 5.84 -2.43
N PRO A 377 1.07 5.33 -3.65
CA PRO A 377 2.09 5.91 -4.50
C PRO A 377 1.75 7.34 -4.90
N ALA A 378 2.74 8.23 -4.84
CA ALA A 378 2.60 9.64 -5.18
C ALA A 378 1.57 10.43 -4.34
N ALA A 379 1.08 9.87 -3.23
CA ALA A 379 0.30 10.62 -2.26
C ALA A 379 1.12 11.81 -1.73
N ARG A 380 0.42 12.93 -1.52
CA ARG A 380 0.99 14.18 -1.06
C ARG A 380 0.72 14.32 0.42
N TYR A 381 1.73 14.75 1.17
CA TYR A 381 1.67 14.90 2.62
C TYR A 381 2.11 16.30 3.03
N VAL A 382 1.58 16.77 4.15
CA VAL A 382 2.05 17.98 4.84
C VAL A 382 2.32 17.66 6.29
N LEU A 383 3.37 18.27 6.84
CA LEU A 383 3.72 18.19 8.25
C LEU A 383 3.26 19.47 8.94
N ARG A 384 2.66 19.35 10.12
CA ARG A 384 2.29 20.51 10.93
C ARG A 384 2.69 20.30 12.39
N ALA A 385 3.43 21.25 12.93
CA ALA A 385 3.88 21.23 14.31
C ALA A 385 2.90 21.98 15.22
N PHE A 386 2.85 21.58 16.49
CA PHE A 386 2.10 22.25 17.54
C PHE A 386 2.85 22.24 18.86
N VAL A 387 2.52 23.22 19.71
CA VAL A 387 2.98 23.30 21.09
C VAL A 387 1.75 23.46 21.99
N ARG A 388 1.67 22.66 23.04
CA ARG A 388 0.70 22.81 24.13
C ARG A 388 1.32 23.66 25.22
N LEU A 389 0.59 24.69 25.63
CA LEU A 389 0.99 25.59 26.69
C LEU A 389 0.20 25.25 27.96
N LYS A 390 0.89 25.30 29.10
CA LYS A 390 0.26 25.18 30.41
C LYS A 390 -0.75 26.32 30.60
N ALA A 391 -1.75 26.08 31.45
CA ALA A 391 -2.64 27.12 31.92
C ALA A 391 -1.82 28.25 32.57
N ASP A 392 -2.25 29.49 32.39
CA ASP A 392 -1.58 30.68 32.90
C ASP A 392 -2.61 31.58 33.59
N GLY A 393 -2.59 31.58 34.93
CA GLY A 393 -3.60 32.22 35.75
C GLY A 393 -5.02 31.72 35.42
N PRO A 394 -5.96 32.61 35.05
CA PRO A 394 -7.34 32.24 34.71
C PRO A 394 -7.48 31.64 33.29
N CYS A 395 -6.43 31.67 32.46
CA CYS A 395 -6.49 31.15 31.09
C CYS A 395 -6.26 29.62 31.08
N PRO A 396 -7.13 28.83 30.42
CA PRO A 396 -6.94 27.39 30.31
C PRO A 396 -5.70 27.05 29.47
N SER A 397 -5.25 25.79 29.55
CA SER A 397 -4.24 25.27 28.64
C SER A 397 -4.73 25.42 27.19
N ARG A 398 -3.79 25.71 26.28
CA ARG A 398 -4.11 25.90 24.86
C ARG A 398 -3.08 25.23 23.98
N ILE A 399 -3.54 24.75 22.83
CA ILE A 399 -2.68 24.30 21.74
C ILE A 399 -2.44 25.45 20.77
N VAL A 400 -1.19 25.64 20.37
CA VAL A 400 -0.78 26.59 19.32
C VAL A 400 -0.25 25.77 18.16
N TRP A 401 -0.69 26.08 16.95
CA TRP A 401 -0.27 25.40 15.72
C TRP A 401 0.62 26.31 14.88
N GLY A 402 1.65 25.71 14.27
CA GLY A 402 2.43 26.36 13.21
C GLY A 402 1.75 26.24 11.84
N GLU A 403 2.35 26.83 10.81
CA GLU A 403 1.93 26.58 9.44
C GLU A 403 2.27 25.16 8.99
N ALA A 404 1.56 24.67 7.97
CA ALA A 404 1.90 23.43 7.32
C ALA A 404 3.22 23.57 6.54
N SER A 405 4.00 22.50 6.49
CA SER A 405 5.17 22.39 5.62
C SER A 405 4.79 22.59 4.16
N GLU A 406 5.81 22.77 3.30
CA GLU A 406 5.61 22.51 1.88
C GLU A 406 5.06 21.08 1.69
N PRO A 407 4.07 20.85 0.81
CA PRO A 407 3.64 19.51 0.46
C PRO A 407 4.80 18.67 -0.08
N PHE A 408 4.88 17.42 0.39
CA PHE A 408 5.92 16.48 -0.02
C PHE A 408 5.36 15.11 -0.38
N THR A 409 6.08 14.39 -1.23
CA THR A 409 5.88 12.97 -1.52
C THR A 409 6.94 12.14 -0.81
N ILE A 410 6.67 10.85 -0.63
CA ILE A 410 7.65 9.90 -0.10
C ILE A 410 8.19 9.08 -1.28
N ALA A 411 9.52 9.03 -1.41
CA ALA A 411 10.19 8.30 -2.46
C ALA A 411 9.88 6.79 -2.34
N PRO A 412 9.61 6.09 -3.46
CA PRO A 412 9.54 4.64 -3.45
C PRO A 412 10.85 4.03 -2.95
N TRP A 413 10.77 2.87 -2.29
CA TRP A 413 11.93 2.21 -1.68
C TRP A 413 13.03 1.82 -2.68
N TYR A 414 12.67 1.60 -3.96
CA TYR A 414 13.59 1.22 -5.03
C TYR A 414 14.29 2.42 -5.69
N GLU A 415 13.90 3.64 -5.34
CA GLU A 415 14.57 4.83 -5.85
C GLU A 415 15.92 5.02 -5.14
N GLY A 416 16.96 5.42 -5.86
CA GLY A 416 18.25 5.73 -5.23
C GLY A 416 18.25 7.13 -4.62
N ALA A 417 18.72 7.27 -3.37
CA ALA A 417 18.97 8.58 -2.74
C ALA A 417 20.41 9.09 -2.96
N GLY A 418 21.18 8.48 -3.88
CA GLY A 418 22.61 8.76 -4.07
C GLY A 418 23.53 8.17 -2.99
N ALA A 419 22.98 7.43 -2.02
CA ALA A 419 23.73 6.71 -0.98
C ALA A 419 24.28 5.35 -1.50
N ALA A 420 25.30 4.82 -0.82
CA ALA A 420 25.89 3.52 -1.16
C ALA A 420 24.83 2.39 -1.13
N PRO A 421 24.88 1.41 -2.06
CA PRO A 421 23.87 0.36 -2.18
C PRO A 421 23.71 -0.47 -0.89
N VAL A 422 22.47 -0.80 -0.55
CA VAL A 422 22.15 -1.73 0.55
C VAL A 422 22.37 -3.17 0.08
N GLN A 423 23.12 -3.96 0.84
CA GLN A 423 23.27 -5.39 0.57
C GLN A 423 22.09 -6.16 1.18
N ILE A 424 21.33 -6.86 0.33
CA ILE A 424 20.27 -7.79 0.76
C ILE A 424 20.81 -9.21 0.61
N PRO A 425 21.11 -9.92 1.71
CA PRO A 425 21.58 -11.30 1.63
C PRO A 425 20.46 -12.21 1.11
N LEU A 426 20.78 -13.04 0.11
CA LEU A 426 19.83 -14.01 -0.44
C LEU A 426 19.80 -15.28 0.42
N PRO A 427 18.62 -15.90 0.62
CA PRO A 427 18.52 -17.19 1.29
C PRO A 427 19.15 -18.31 0.43
N ASP A 428 19.75 -19.30 1.09
CA ASP A 428 20.40 -20.43 0.44
C ASP A 428 19.34 -21.37 -0.18
N PRO A 429 19.33 -21.57 -1.52
CA PRO A 429 18.39 -22.46 -2.19
C PRO A 429 18.60 -23.96 -1.86
N GLY A 430 19.70 -24.34 -1.22
CA GLY A 430 19.96 -25.71 -0.78
C GLY A 430 19.14 -26.18 0.43
N ASP A 431 18.52 -25.27 1.17
CA ASP A 431 17.73 -25.59 2.36
C ASP A 431 16.26 -25.91 2.00
N LYS A 432 15.98 -27.21 1.81
CA LYS A 432 14.65 -27.73 1.46
C LYS A 432 13.58 -27.47 2.54
N ASN A 433 13.98 -27.33 3.81
CA ASN A 433 13.04 -27.05 4.90
C ASN A 433 12.62 -25.58 4.90
N LEU A 434 13.55 -24.67 4.58
CA LEU A 434 13.26 -23.26 4.38
C LEU A 434 12.32 -23.04 3.18
N MET A 435 12.57 -23.70 2.05
CA MET A 435 11.73 -23.55 0.84
C MET A 435 10.28 -23.99 1.05
N ASN A 436 10.04 -25.06 1.82
CA ASN A 436 8.69 -25.51 2.14
C ASN A 436 7.96 -24.62 3.16
N ALA A 437 8.70 -23.85 3.96
CA ALA A 437 8.15 -22.93 4.97
C ALA A 437 7.84 -21.52 4.43
N LEU A 438 8.39 -21.18 3.26
CA LEU A 438 8.27 -19.86 2.63
C LEU A 438 6.89 -19.64 2.00
N LYS A 439 5.94 -19.13 2.79
CA LYS A 439 4.62 -18.67 2.29
C LYS A 439 4.71 -17.28 1.62
N PRO A 440 3.82 -16.95 0.67
CA PRO A 440 3.76 -15.61 0.09
C PRO A 440 3.57 -14.56 1.18
N ASN A 441 4.47 -13.57 1.25
CA ASN A 441 4.51 -12.57 2.31
C ASN A 441 4.43 -11.12 1.80
N VAL A 442 4.48 -10.92 0.47
CA VAL A 442 4.42 -9.58 -0.15
C VAL A 442 3.51 -9.63 -1.37
N ALA A 443 2.70 -8.60 -1.55
CA ALA A 443 1.90 -8.39 -2.76
C ALA A 443 2.48 -7.22 -3.55
N PHE A 444 2.70 -7.42 -4.84
CA PHE A 444 3.14 -6.37 -5.75
C PHE A 444 1.93 -5.85 -6.54
N VAL A 445 1.75 -4.53 -6.54
CA VAL A 445 0.81 -3.87 -7.44
C VAL A 445 1.49 -3.76 -8.81
N VAL A 446 0.93 -4.41 -9.82
CA VAL A 446 1.41 -4.39 -11.20
C VAL A 446 0.67 -3.28 -11.96
N PRO A 447 1.36 -2.21 -12.39
CA PRO A 447 0.72 -1.14 -13.15
C PRO A 447 0.17 -1.62 -14.50
N PRO A 448 -0.88 -0.98 -15.05
CA PRO A 448 -1.48 -1.38 -16.32
C PRO A 448 -0.50 -1.45 -17.49
N SER A 449 0.48 -0.55 -17.55
CA SER A 449 1.52 -0.56 -18.59
C SER A 449 2.38 -1.82 -18.53
N LEU A 450 2.80 -2.24 -17.33
CA LEU A 450 3.60 -3.46 -17.15
C LEU A 450 2.77 -4.72 -17.44
N GLN A 451 1.49 -4.74 -17.07
CA GLN A 451 0.59 -5.85 -17.41
C GLN A 451 0.43 -5.98 -18.92
N SER A 452 0.23 -4.88 -19.63
CA SER A 452 0.07 -4.90 -21.10
C SER A 452 1.31 -5.45 -21.80
N LEU A 453 2.50 -5.20 -21.23
CA LEU A 453 3.77 -5.76 -21.71
C LEU A 453 3.94 -7.25 -21.37
N LEU A 454 3.47 -7.71 -20.20
CA LEU A 454 3.55 -9.11 -19.80
C LEU A 454 2.51 -10.00 -20.49
N GLY A 455 1.38 -9.42 -20.93
CA GLY A 455 0.32 -10.13 -21.66
C GLY A 455 0.54 -10.25 -23.16
N GLY A 456 1.51 -9.53 -23.73
CA GLY A 456 1.86 -9.58 -25.16
C GLY A 456 2.71 -10.81 -25.52
N ALA A 457 2.62 -11.26 -26.77
CA ALA A 457 3.52 -12.30 -27.29
C ALA A 457 4.97 -11.79 -27.27
N THR A 458 5.90 -12.59 -26.76
CA THR A 458 7.34 -12.25 -26.58
C THR A 458 8.01 -11.69 -27.85
N LYS A 459 7.46 -11.99 -29.03
CA LYS A 459 7.92 -11.49 -30.33
C LYS A 459 7.62 -10.00 -30.54
N ASP A 460 6.45 -9.51 -30.12
CA ASP A 460 6.05 -8.10 -30.30
C ASP A 460 6.81 -7.16 -29.34
N ILE A 461 7.29 -7.71 -28.22
CA ILE A 461 8.19 -7.05 -27.27
C ILE A 461 9.57 -6.82 -27.89
N LEU A 462 10.07 -7.80 -28.66
CA LEU A 462 11.37 -7.73 -29.33
C LEU A 462 11.36 -6.71 -30.48
N ASP A 463 10.22 -6.54 -31.14
CA ASP A 463 10.04 -5.62 -32.28
C ASP A 463 9.58 -4.21 -31.86
N GLY A 464 9.45 -3.92 -30.56
CA GLY A 464 9.10 -2.59 -30.04
C GLY A 464 7.66 -2.15 -30.33
N LYS A 465 6.74 -3.09 -30.61
CA LYS A 465 5.35 -2.82 -31.05
C LYS A 465 4.29 -3.05 -29.97
N GLY A 466 4.62 -2.81 -28.70
CA GLY A 466 3.65 -2.91 -27.60
C GLY A 466 2.64 -1.75 -27.63
N THR A 467 1.42 -1.97 -28.13
CA THR A 467 0.32 -1.00 -28.02
C THR A 467 -0.34 -1.09 -26.64
N SER A 468 -0.30 -0.02 -25.85
CA SER A 468 -0.88 0.11 -24.50
C SER A 468 -2.41 0.27 -24.47
N SER A 469 -3.12 -0.23 -25.48
CA SER A 469 -4.56 0.01 -25.68
C SER A 469 -5.40 -1.19 -25.21
N GLY A 470 -5.39 -1.43 -23.89
CA GLY A 470 -6.33 -2.34 -23.22
C GLY A 470 -6.92 -1.63 -22.01
N LEU A 471 -8.17 -1.93 -21.65
CA LEU A 471 -8.84 -1.39 -20.46
C LEU A 471 -7.88 -1.44 -19.26
N GLY A 472 -7.55 -0.28 -18.70
CA GLY A 472 -6.49 -0.08 -17.71
C GLY A 472 -6.83 -0.67 -16.34
N LEU A 473 -6.82 -2.00 -16.24
CA LEU A 473 -7.01 -2.73 -14.99
C LEU A 473 -5.66 -2.84 -14.27
N THR A 474 -5.61 -2.39 -13.01
CA THR A 474 -4.45 -2.54 -12.12
C THR A 474 -4.56 -3.89 -11.41
N TRP A 475 -3.51 -4.69 -11.45
CA TRP A 475 -3.51 -6.05 -10.88
C TRP A 475 -2.70 -6.09 -9.58
N ILE A 476 -3.15 -6.91 -8.63
CA ILE A 476 -2.38 -7.22 -7.42
C ILE A 476 -1.92 -8.67 -7.53
N CYS A 477 -0.61 -8.86 -7.64
CA CYS A 477 -0.02 -10.19 -7.74
C CYS A 477 0.75 -10.48 -6.44
N GLY A 478 0.29 -11.48 -5.69
CA GLY A 478 1.00 -11.98 -4.51
C GLY A 478 2.20 -12.81 -4.94
N PHE A 479 3.40 -12.44 -4.50
CA PHE A 479 4.61 -13.19 -4.82
C PHE A 479 5.52 -13.30 -3.60
N ASN A 480 6.24 -14.42 -3.50
CA ASN A 480 7.25 -14.60 -2.48
C ASN A 480 8.57 -13.97 -2.96
N ILE A 481 9.08 -12.93 -2.27
CA ILE A 481 10.31 -12.19 -2.66
C ILE A 481 11.50 -13.13 -2.85
N PRO A 482 11.81 -14.04 -1.91
CA PRO A 482 12.80 -15.10 -2.11
C PRO A 482 12.62 -15.90 -3.39
N ILE A 483 11.40 -16.38 -3.68
CA ILE A 483 11.14 -17.22 -4.86
C ILE A 483 11.32 -16.42 -6.15
N ILE A 484 10.78 -15.20 -6.24
CA ILE A 484 11.01 -14.32 -7.40
C ILE A 484 12.49 -14.06 -7.59
N THR A 485 13.21 -13.71 -6.52
CA THR A 485 14.62 -13.37 -6.62
C THR A 485 15.46 -14.57 -7.07
N ILE A 486 15.15 -15.77 -6.60
CA ILE A 486 15.76 -17.02 -7.07
C ILE A 486 15.45 -17.28 -8.54
N CYS A 487 14.17 -17.21 -8.94
CA CYS A 487 13.76 -17.41 -10.34
C CYS A 487 14.43 -16.38 -11.27
N ALA A 488 14.41 -15.10 -10.90
CA ALA A 488 15.05 -14.03 -11.64
C ALA A 488 16.57 -14.24 -11.75
N PHE A 489 17.24 -14.65 -10.66
CA PHE A 489 18.68 -14.88 -10.66
C PHE A 489 19.08 -16.13 -11.47
N LEU A 490 18.27 -17.20 -11.44
CA LEU A 490 18.48 -18.39 -12.26
C LEU A 490 18.25 -18.07 -13.73
N VAL A 491 17.13 -17.45 -14.08
CA VAL A 491 16.79 -17.06 -15.46
C VAL A 491 17.81 -16.06 -16.01
N LEU A 492 18.20 -15.04 -15.22
CA LEU A 492 19.25 -14.09 -15.58
C LEU A 492 20.59 -14.81 -15.80
N ASN A 493 21.01 -15.74 -14.95
CA ASN A 493 22.26 -16.48 -15.21
C ASN A 493 22.16 -17.40 -16.43
N ILE A 494 21.00 -18.01 -16.69
CA ILE A 494 20.77 -18.81 -17.91
C ILE A 494 20.93 -17.91 -19.14
N PHE A 495 20.25 -16.77 -19.18
CA PHE A 495 20.36 -15.80 -20.28
C PHE A 495 21.77 -15.22 -20.40
N LEU A 496 22.42 -14.84 -19.29
CA LEU A 496 23.79 -14.34 -19.32
C LEU A 496 24.77 -15.40 -19.81
N THR A 497 24.57 -16.67 -19.50
CA THR A 497 25.41 -17.77 -20.01
C THR A 497 25.16 -17.99 -21.51
N LEU A 498 23.90 -17.98 -21.95
CA LEU A 498 23.52 -18.07 -23.37
C LEU A 498 24.05 -16.88 -24.19
N PHE A 499 23.90 -15.65 -23.68
CA PHE A 499 24.40 -14.44 -24.34
C PHE A 499 25.92 -14.33 -24.28
N ASN A 500 26.60 -14.87 -23.25
CA ASN A 500 28.07 -14.95 -23.22
C ASN A 500 28.61 -15.89 -24.29
N LEU A 501 27.90 -17.00 -24.55
CA LEU A 501 28.24 -17.95 -25.61
C LEU A 501 28.21 -17.28 -26.99
N VAL A 502 27.36 -16.27 -27.19
CA VAL A 502 27.17 -15.58 -28.48
C VAL A 502 27.94 -14.26 -28.58
N PHE A 503 28.08 -13.48 -27.50
CA PHE A 503 28.59 -12.11 -27.56
C PHE A 503 29.83 -11.82 -26.68
N GLY A 504 30.22 -12.68 -25.73
CA GLY A 504 31.49 -12.53 -25.00
C GLY A 504 31.68 -11.26 -24.13
N TRP A 505 30.61 -10.54 -23.76
CA TRP A 505 30.68 -9.22 -23.10
C TRP A 505 30.58 -9.24 -21.56
N LEU A 506 30.76 -10.39 -20.90
CA LEU A 506 30.46 -10.58 -19.47
C LEU A 506 31.26 -9.65 -18.53
N PHE A 507 32.36 -9.05 -19.01
CA PHE A 507 33.22 -8.17 -18.23
C PHE A 507 32.62 -6.77 -17.97
N PHE A 508 31.66 -6.29 -18.77
CA PHE A 508 31.13 -4.92 -18.65
C PHE A 508 29.91 -4.78 -17.72
N MET A 509 29.23 -5.89 -17.34
CA MET A 509 28.03 -5.85 -16.49
C MET A 509 28.18 -6.54 -15.11
N LYS A 510 29.19 -7.38 -14.90
CA LYS A 510 29.30 -8.21 -13.69
C LYS A 510 30.65 -8.03 -13.00
N ILE A 511 30.71 -7.15 -12.00
CA ILE A 511 31.81 -7.07 -11.04
C ILE A 511 31.46 -7.99 -9.86
N CYS A 512 31.84 -9.27 -9.96
CA CYS A 512 31.82 -10.17 -8.81
C CYS A 512 33.18 -10.11 -8.11
N LEU A 513 33.25 -9.42 -6.98
CA LEU A 513 34.43 -9.44 -6.10
C LEU A 513 34.35 -10.68 -5.20
N PRO A 514 35.28 -11.65 -5.31
CA PRO A 514 35.30 -12.78 -4.39
C PRO A 514 35.69 -12.29 -2.99
N PHE A 515 34.83 -12.51 -2.01
CA PHE A 515 35.11 -12.26 -0.60
C PHE A 515 35.16 -13.61 0.15
N PRO A 516 36.18 -13.85 1.00
CA PRO A 516 36.29 -15.08 1.77
C PRO A 516 35.23 -15.14 2.86
N LYS A 517 34.62 -16.31 3.06
CA LYS A 517 33.62 -16.56 4.11
C LYS A 517 34.27 -16.34 5.48
N ILE A 518 34.02 -15.18 6.11
CA ILE A 518 34.50 -14.89 7.46
C ILE A 518 33.60 -15.67 8.43
N PRO A 519 34.13 -16.63 9.22
CA PRO A 519 33.33 -17.33 10.21
C PRO A 519 32.82 -16.32 11.27
N PRO A 520 31.57 -16.48 11.75
CA PRO A 520 31.03 -15.60 12.78
C PRO A 520 31.91 -15.67 14.04
N LYS A 521 32.19 -14.51 14.63
CA LYS A 521 32.78 -14.41 15.97
C LYS A 521 31.73 -14.68 17.03
#